data_AF-A0A1U9NBS7-F1
#
_entry.id   AF-A0A1U9NBS7-F1
#
_cell.length_a   1.000
_cell.length_b   1.000
_cell.length_c   1.000
_cell.angle_alpha   90.00
_cell.angle_beta   90.00
_cell.angle_gamma   90.00
#
_symmetry.space_group_name_H-M   'P 1'
#
loop_
_entity.id
_entity.type
_entity.pdbx_description
1 polymer ?
#
loop_
_entity_poly.entity_id
_entity_poly.type
_entity_poly.pdbx_seq_one_letter_code
_entity_poly.pdbx_strand_id
1 'polypeptide(L)'
;MQEFEQSKKLAESIQKLSSCIKKIDATEYSKKYLTLFFIIGIHIFLSCYFKDFAWLGSAGALISIAALLAISYEAFLVDLDDDIKNLYLNERPEYLTHYSSRFWAPTENEGIDIAIKERRKKFIRKYKNIKYYLFLSISGTIVWAYAGFLNFIFK
;
A
#
# COMPACT_ATOMS: atom_id res chain seq x y z
N MET A 1 -8.93 0.39 -50.21
CA MET A 1 -9.88 0.84 -49.18
C MET A 1 -9.70 0.08 -47.86
N GLN A 2 -9.55 -1.26 -47.88
CA GLN A 2 -9.28 -2.07 -46.67
C GLN A 2 -7.98 -1.74 -45.92
N GLU A 3 -6.87 -1.44 -46.61
CA GLU A 3 -5.60 -1.09 -45.93
C GLU A 3 -5.67 0.22 -45.14
N PHE A 4 -6.43 1.19 -45.65
CA PHE A 4 -6.63 2.48 -44.98
C PHE A 4 -7.41 2.29 -43.66
N GLU A 5 -8.39 1.39 -43.66
CA GLU A 5 -9.21 1.09 -42.49
C GLU A 5 -8.43 0.30 -41.42
N GLN A 6 -7.53 -0.60 -41.83
CA GLN A 6 -6.60 -1.28 -40.92
C GLN A 6 -5.59 -0.30 -40.29
N SER A 7 -5.03 0.63 -41.08
CA SER A 7 -4.08 1.63 -40.57
C SER A 7 -4.72 2.56 -39.51
N LYS A 8 -6.00 2.91 -39.70
CA LYS A 8 -6.75 3.74 -38.75
C LYS A 8 -7.03 3.00 -37.44
N LYS A 9 -7.43 1.72 -37.50
CA LYS A 9 -7.60 0.87 -36.30
C LYS A 9 -6.29 0.68 -35.54
N LEU A 10 -5.17 0.52 -36.25
CA LEU A 10 -3.85 0.41 -35.62
C LEU A 10 -3.48 1.71 -34.89
N ALA A 11 -3.66 2.87 -35.53
CA ALA A 11 -3.39 4.18 -34.93
C ALA A 11 -4.23 4.45 -33.67
N GLU A 12 -5.54 4.14 -33.72
CA GLU A 12 -6.43 4.26 -32.57
C GLU A 12 -6.00 3.32 -31.42
N SER A 13 -5.55 2.11 -31.75
CA SER A 13 -5.09 1.14 -30.76
C SER A 13 -3.79 1.60 -30.08
N ILE A 14 -2.84 2.13 -30.86
CA ILE A 14 -1.58 2.71 -30.37
C ILE A 14 -1.85 3.93 -29.48
N GLN A 15 -2.79 4.79 -29.86
CA GLN A 15 -3.15 5.98 -29.09
C GLN A 15 -3.85 5.61 -27.76
N LYS A 16 -4.67 4.55 -27.76
CA LYS A 16 -5.28 3.98 -26.56
C LYS A 16 -4.25 3.35 -25.63
N LEU A 17 -3.26 2.64 -26.18
CA LEU A 17 -2.15 2.07 -25.42
C LEU A 17 -1.25 3.17 -24.82
N SER A 18 -0.93 4.20 -25.59
CA SER A 18 -0.16 5.37 -25.15
C SER A 18 -0.86 6.13 -24.02
N SER A 19 -2.18 6.35 -24.11
CA SER A 19 -2.94 6.99 -23.04
C SER A 19 -3.05 6.12 -21.78
N CYS A 20 -3.13 4.79 -21.92
CA CYS A 20 -3.05 3.85 -20.80
C CYS A 20 -1.68 3.91 -20.10
N ILE A 21 -0.59 3.90 -20.88
CA ILE A 21 0.79 3.99 -20.36
C ILE A 21 1.01 5.32 -19.63
N LYS A 22 0.58 6.45 -20.19
CA LYS A 22 0.66 7.74 -19.51
C LYS A 22 -0.14 7.79 -18.19
N LYS A 23 -1.28 7.10 -18.15
CA LYS A 23 -2.11 7.02 -16.93
C LYS A 23 -1.46 6.14 -15.85
N ILE A 24 -0.72 5.12 -16.27
CA ILE A 24 0.11 4.29 -15.38
C ILE A 24 1.26 5.16 -14.84
N ASP A 25 2.01 5.85 -15.69
CA ASP A 25 3.20 6.65 -15.30
C ASP A 25 2.88 7.84 -14.36
N ALA A 26 1.62 8.31 -14.37
CA ALA A 26 1.14 9.42 -13.55
C ALA A 26 0.84 9.07 -12.08
N THR A 27 0.89 7.80 -11.67
CA THR A 27 0.63 7.41 -10.27
C THR A 27 1.93 7.01 -9.58
N GLU A 28 2.27 7.65 -8.47
CA GLU A 28 3.45 7.31 -7.65
C GLU A 28 3.48 5.82 -7.26
N TYR A 29 2.30 5.20 -7.19
CA TYR A 29 2.09 3.78 -6.98
C TYR A 29 2.63 2.92 -8.12
N SER A 30 2.41 3.27 -9.39
CA SER A 30 2.81 2.44 -10.54
C SER A 30 4.32 2.22 -10.60
N LYS A 31 5.11 3.24 -10.25
CA LYS A 31 6.57 3.16 -10.21
C LYS A 31 7.03 2.17 -9.14
N LYS A 32 6.38 2.17 -7.96
CA LYS A 32 6.67 1.21 -6.87
C LYS A 32 6.33 -0.22 -7.31
N TYR A 33 5.19 -0.44 -7.96
CA TYR A 33 4.81 -1.75 -8.50
C TYR A 33 5.76 -2.24 -9.60
N LEU A 34 6.16 -1.35 -10.52
CA LEU A 34 7.06 -1.66 -11.61
C LEU A 34 8.42 -2.10 -11.09
N THR A 35 9.00 -1.35 -10.14
CA THR A 35 10.27 -1.70 -9.50
C THR A 35 10.19 -3.06 -8.81
N LEU A 36 9.12 -3.32 -8.06
CA LEU A 36 8.93 -4.57 -7.34
C LEU A 36 8.75 -5.76 -8.30
N PHE A 37 8.00 -5.57 -9.39
CA PHE A 37 7.87 -6.56 -10.46
C PHE A 37 9.21 -6.87 -11.13
N PHE A 38 10.03 -5.85 -11.37
CA PHE A 38 11.35 -6.03 -11.97
C PHE A 38 12.30 -6.80 -11.06
N ILE A 39 12.32 -6.47 -9.76
CA ILE A 39 13.11 -7.19 -8.75
C ILE A 39 12.68 -8.66 -8.70
N ILE A 40 11.39 -8.95 -8.58
CA ILE A 40 10.89 -10.33 -8.56
C ILE A 40 11.25 -11.05 -9.87
N GLY A 41 11.06 -10.39 -11.00
CA GLY A 41 11.39 -10.95 -12.32
C GLY A 41 12.85 -11.36 -12.45
N ILE A 42 13.78 -10.53 -11.97
CA ILE A 42 15.21 -10.85 -11.92
C ILE A 42 15.47 -12.07 -11.03
N HIS A 43 14.85 -12.14 -9.85
CA HIS A 43 15.07 -13.27 -8.94
C HIS A 43 14.47 -14.58 -9.46
N ILE A 44 13.31 -14.54 -10.14
CA ILE A 44 12.76 -15.70 -10.86
C ILE A 44 13.72 -16.13 -11.97
N PHE A 45 14.22 -15.19 -12.77
CA PHE A 45 15.16 -15.50 -13.85
C PHE A 45 16.44 -16.15 -13.31
N LEU A 46 17.04 -15.58 -12.27
CA LEU A 46 18.22 -16.15 -11.59
C LEU A 46 17.93 -17.55 -11.05
N SER A 47 16.78 -17.74 -10.40
CA SER A 47 16.39 -19.06 -9.87
C SER A 47 16.24 -20.11 -10.95
N CYS A 48 15.62 -19.77 -12.08
CA CYS A 48 15.51 -20.70 -13.21
C CYS A 48 16.87 -20.97 -13.88
N TYR A 49 17.71 -19.94 -14.04
CA TYR A 49 19.01 -20.06 -14.70
C TYR A 49 20.00 -20.91 -13.89
N PHE A 50 20.09 -20.66 -12.58
CA PHE A 50 20.99 -21.39 -11.69
C PHE A 50 20.39 -22.67 -11.11
N LYS A 51 19.09 -22.95 -11.37
CA LYS A 51 18.31 -24.02 -10.73
C LYS A 51 18.39 -23.95 -9.20
N ASP A 52 18.49 -22.75 -8.66
CA ASP A 52 18.51 -22.49 -7.22
C ASP A 52 17.42 -21.48 -6.86
N PHE A 53 16.33 -22.00 -6.31
CA PHE A 53 15.20 -21.25 -5.81
C PHE A 53 15.50 -20.52 -4.49
N ALA A 54 16.70 -20.64 -3.91
CA ALA A 54 17.12 -19.81 -2.78
C ALA A 54 17.15 -18.32 -3.16
N TRP A 55 17.46 -17.98 -4.41
CA TRP A 55 17.37 -16.61 -4.93
C TRP A 55 15.93 -16.09 -4.83
N LEU A 56 14.95 -16.87 -5.28
CA LEU A 56 13.53 -16.52 -5.15
C LEU A 56 13.07 -16.45 -3.67
N GLY A 57 13.57 -17.38 -2.84
CA GLY A 57 13.26 -17.40 -1.41
C GLY A 57 13.75 -16.15 -0.67
N SER A 58 14.99 -15.72 -0.93
CA SER A 58 15.56 -14.51 -0.35
C SER A 58 14.81 -13.25 -0.77
N ALA A 59 14.37 -13.16 -2.03
CA ALA A 59 13.52 -12.08 -2.50
C ALA A 59 12.17 -12.03 -1.76
N GLY A 60 11.54 -13.18 -1.57
CA GLY A 60 10.30 -13.30 -0.81
C GLY A 60 10.45 -12.78 0.63
N ALA A 61 11.51 -13.21 1.32
CA ALA A 61 11.81 -12.76 2.68
C ALA A 61 12.05 -11.24 2.76
N LEU A 62 12.82 -10.69 1.81
CA LEU A 62 13.12 -9.26 1.74
C LEU A 62 11.85 -8.43 1.53
N ILE A 63 10.97 -8.86 0.61
CA ILE A 63 9.68 -8.20 0.36
C ILE A 63 8.82 -8.19 1.63
N SER A 64 8.76 -9.31 2.34
CA SER A 64 8.00 -9.41 3.59
C SER A 64 8.50 -8.44 4.65
N ILE A 65 9.80 -8.44 4.91
CA ILE A 65 10.41 -7.58 5.93
C ILE A 65 10.23 -6.11 5.55
N ALA A 66 10.48 -5.75 4.28
CA ALA A 66 10.31 -4.38 3.80
C ALA A 66 8.86 -3.90 3.92
N ALA A 67 7.89 -4.77 3.61
CA ALA A 67 6.48 -4.44 3.75
C ALA A 67 6.05 -4.27 5.22
N LEU A 68 6.52 -5.12 6.12
CA LEU A 68 6.27 -4.97 7.56
C LEU A 68 6.90 -3.68 8.10
N LEU A 69 8.13 -3.36 7.69
CA LEU A 69 8.79 -2.10 8.03
C LEU A 69 8.00 -0.89 7.51
N ALA A 70 7.46 -0.97 6.31
CA ALA A 70 6.60 0.10 5.76
C ALA A 70 5.32 0.27 6.57
N ILE A 71 4.69 -0.83 7.03
CA ILE A 71 3.55 -0.77 7.97
C ILE A 71 3.96 -0.10 9.27
N SER A 72 5.08 -0.52 9.88
CA SER A 72 5.57 0.06 11.13
C SER A 72 5.88 1.56 10.97
N TYR A 73 6.49 1.94 9.85
CA TYR A 73 6.79 3.34 9.54
C TYR A 73 5.53 4.18 9.39
N GLU A 74 4.56 3.75 8.57
CA GLU A 74 3.31 4.50 8.39
C GLU A 74 2.43 4.50 9.65
N ALA A 75 2.41 3.41 10.42
CA ALA A 75 1.59 3.32 11.63
C ALA A 75 2.16 4.15 12.79
N PHE A 76 3.48 4.16 12.98
CA PHE A 76 4.11 4.72 14.18
C PHE A 76 4.98 5.94 13.92
N LEU A 77 5.72 5.99 12.82
CA LEU A 77 6.80 6.98 12.66
C LEU A 77 6.37 8.25 11.90
N VAL A 78 5.47 8.14 10.91
CA VAL A 78 5.10 9.28 10.05
C VAL A 78 4.49 10.45 10.82
N ASP A 79 3.71 10.16 11.87
CA ASP A 79 2.98 11.17 12.64
C ASP A 79 3.37 11.14 14.13
N LEU A 80 4.52 10.58 14.52
CA LEU A 80 4.86 10.37 15.94
C LEU A 80 4.80 11.68 16.75
N ASP A 81 5.39 12.76 16.23
CA ASP A 81 5.42 14.05 16.90
C ASP A 81 4.04 14.72 16.97
N ASP A 82 3.23 14.56 15.92
CA ASP A 82 1.87 15.10 15.86
C ASP A 82 0.91 14.28 16.74
N ASP A 83 1.07 12.96 16.79
CA ASP A 83 0.29 12.06 17.65
C ASP A 83 0.63 12.32 19.12
N ILE A 84 1.91 12.53 19.46
CA ILE A 84 2.34 12.95 20.81
C ILE A 84 1.69 14.30 21.17
N LYS A 85 1.82 15.33 20.32
CA LYS A 85 1.21 16.64 20.58
C LYS A 85 -0.31 16.56 20.73
N ASN A 86 -0.98 15.77 19.89
CA ASN A 86 -2.43 15.60 19.97
C ASN A 86 -2.88 14.79 21.20
N LEU A 87 -2.06 13.86 21.71
CA LEU A 87 -2.33 13.13 22.95
C LEU A 87 -2.35 14.08 24.17
N TYR A 88 -1.47 15.09 24.17
CA TYR A 88 -1.33 16.05 25.26
C TYR A 88 -2.26 17.28 25.15
N LEU A 89 -2.65 17.68 23.93
CA LEU A 89 -3.47 18.87 23.70
C LEU A 89 -4.97 18.59 23.53
N ASN A 90 -5.33 17.37 23.10
CA ASN A 90 -6.72 16.99 22.88
C ASN A 90 -7.02 15.72 23.69
N GLU A 91 -7.37 15.90 24.97
CA GLU A 91 -8.05 14.88 25.76
C GLU A 91 -9.11 14.23 24.87
N ARG A 92 -9.15 12.90 24.92
CA ARG A 92 -10.01 12.05 24.09
C ARG A 92 -11.42 12.69 24.00
N PRO A 93 -11.88 13.15 22.82
CA PRO A 93 -13.18 13.81 22.69
C PRO A 93 -14.34 12.86 22.99
N GLU A 94 -14.09 11.54 22.99
CA GLU A 94 -14.99 10.51 23.50
C GLU A 94 -15.26 10.63 25.01
N TYR A 95 -14.38 11.31 25.75
CA TYR A 95 -14.45 11.58 27.19
C TYR A 95 -14.84 13.04 27.49
N LEU A 96 -15.07 13.87 26.46
CA LEU A 96 -15.70 15.19 26.60
C LEU A 96 -17.22 15.09 26.82
N THR A 97 -17.73 13.91 27.19
CA THR A 97 -19.08 13.75 27.72
C THR A 97 -19.14 14.29 29.16
N HIS A 98 -19.39 15.59 29.23
CA HIS A 98 -20.06 16.31 30.32
C HIS A 98 -19.50 16.18 31.76
N TYR A 99 -18.69 17.18 32.14
CA TYR A 99 -18.79 17.79 33.46
C TYR A 99 -19.07 19.29 33.30
N SER A 100 -20.22 19.64 32.71
CA SER A 100 -20.81 20.96 32.96
C SER A 100 -21.81 20.82 34.09
N SER A 101 -21.56 21.53 35.19
CA SER A 101 -22.38 21.56 36.40
C SER A 101 -23.73 22.27 36.20
N ARG A 102 -24.34 22.19 35.01
CA ARG A 102 -25.66 22.73 34.72
C ARG A 102 -26.53 21.63 34.15
N PHE A 103 -27.37 21.13 35.05
CA PHE A 103 -28.74 20.70 34.79
C PHE A 103 -29.23 21.01 33.35
N TRP A 104 -29.47 19.96 32.57
CA TRP A 104 -30.48 19.90 31.51
C TRP A 104 -30.35 20.87 30.31
N ALA A 105 -29.26 20.79 29.55
CA ALA A 105 -29.31 21.16 28.13
C ALA A 105 -28.40 20.25 27.30
N PRO A 106 -28.87 19.66 26.18
CA PRO A 106 -27.99 19.02 25.22
C PRO A 106 -27.16 20.12 24.55
N THR A 107 -25.96 20.37 25.05
CA THR A 107 -25.01 21.26 24.36
C THR A 107 -24.63 20.60 23.04
N GLU A 108 -24.85 21.34 21.95
CA GLU A 108 -24.82 20.87 20.56
C GLU A 108 -23.61 19.98 20.24
N ASN A 109 -23.92 18.74 19.84
CA ASN A 109 -22.99 17.68 19.44
C ASN A 109 -22.16 18.00 18.17
N GLU A 110 -22.40 19.13 17.49
CA GLU A 110 -21.81 19.41 16.19
C GLU A 110 -20.27 19.54 16.23
N GLY A 111 -19.72 20.16 17.27
CA GLY A 111 -18.26 20.30 17.43
C GLY A 111 -17.55 18.97 17.67
N ILE A 112 -18.20 18.05 18.39
CA ILE A 112 -17.69 16.70 18.67
C ILE A 112 -17.73 15.86 17.38
N ASP A 113 -18.84 15.91 16.64
CA ASP A 113 -19.00 15.18 15.38
C ASP A 113 -18.00 15.64 14.31
N ILE A 114 -17.70 16.94 14.22
CA ILE A 114 -16.67 17.48 13.33
C ILE A 114 -15.29 16.95 13.72
N ALA A 115 -14.93 16.99 15.01
CA ALA A 115 -13.66 16.47 15.50
C ALA A 115 -13.49 14.96 15.26
N ILE A 116 -14.56 14.18 15.44
CA ILE A 116 -14.57 12.73 15.15
C ILE A 116 -14.39 12.49 13.64
N LYS A 117 -15.07 13.25 12.78
CA LYS A 117 -14.93 13.15 11.31
C LYS A 117 -13.50 13.48 10.86
N GLU A 118 -12.88 14.51 11.42
CA GLU A 118 -11.49 14.87 11.11
C GLU A 118 -10.50 13.80 11.55
N ARG A 119 -10.66 13.24 12.77
CA ARG A 119 -9.85 12.10 13.24
C ARG A 119 -9.98 10.89 12.32
N ARG A 120 -11.21 10.52 11.93
CA ARG A 120 -11.43 9.42 10.96
C ARG A 120 -10.77 9.70 9.62
N LYS A 121 -10.82 10.94 9.12
CA LYS A 121 -10.18 11.32 7.85
C LYS A 121 -8.66 11.20 7.94
N LYS A 122 -8.04 11.65 9.04
CA LYS A 122 -6.60 11.47 9.30
C LYS A 122 -6.23 9.99 9.37
N PHE A 123 -7.00 9.20 10.13
CA PHE A 123 -6.79 7.75 10.24
C PHE A 123 -6.91 7.05 8.88
N ILE A 124 -7.98 7.29 8.11
CA ILE A 124 -8.15 6.68 6.78
C ILE A 124 -7.00 7.06 5.84
N ARG A 125 -6.49 8.28 5.93
CA ARG A 125 -5.33 8.72 5.15
C ARG A 125 -4.04 8.00 5.57
N LYS A 126 -3.77 7.90 6.88
CA LYS A 126 -2.60 7.24 7.47
C LYS A 126 -2.56 5.74 7.13
N TYR A 127 -3.71 5.06 7.19
CA TYR A 127 -3.83 3.62 6.95
C TYR A 127 -4.22 3.26 5.51
N LYS A 128 -4.19 4.22 4.57
CA LYS A 128 -4.63 4.00 3.18
C LYS A 128 -3.81 2.91 2.48
N ASN A 129 -2.49 2.87 2.73
CA ASN A 129 -1.57 1.95 2.06
C ASN A 129 -1.30 0.67 2.86
N ILE A 130 -1.73 0.59 4.13
CA ILE A 130 -1.41 -0.55 5.00
C ILE A 130 -1.97 -1.87 4.44
N LYS A 131 -3.16 -1.84 3.83
CA LYS A 131 -3.72 -3.03 3.15
C LYS A 131 -2.78 -3.57 2.06
N TYR A 132 -2.13 -2.67 1.33
CA TYR A 132 -1.20 -3.04 0.27
C TYR A 132 0.08 -3.67 0.82
N TYR A 133 0.70 -3.06 1.82
CA TYR A 133 1.89 -3.65 2.45
C TYR A 133 1.58 -4.98 3.13
N LEU A 134 0.40 -5.12 3.75
CA LEU A 134 -0.01 -6.39 4.34
C LEU A 134 -0.11 -7.49 3.27
N PHE A 135 -0.72 -7.16 2.11
CA PHE A 135 -0.77 -8.06 0.98
C PHE A 135 0.64 -8.45 0.49
N LEU A 136 1.54 -7.48 0.31
CA LEU A 136 2.93 -7.74 -0.06
C LEU A 136 3.64 -8.66 0.94
N SER A 137 3.43 -8.45 2.24
CA SER A 137 4.03 -9.26 3.29
C SER A 137 3.55 -10.71 3.23
N ILE A 138 2.26 -10.93 2.98
CA ILE A 138 1.72 -12.29 2.84
C ILE A 138 2.28 -12.94 1.58
N SER A 139 2.27 -12.23 0.44
CA SER A 139 2.80 -12.73 -0.83
C SER A 139 4.30 -13.08 -0.73
N GLY A 140 5.11 -12.22 -0.14
CA GLY A 140 6.54 -12.48 0.07
C GLY A 140 6.80 -13.71 0.94
N THR A 141 5.98 -13.89 1.98
CA THR A 141 6.09 -15.03 2.90
C THR A 141 5.71 -16.34 2.20
N ILE A 142 4.68 -16.33 1.36
CA ILE A 142 4.30 -17.50 0.54
C ILE A 142 5.45 -17.86 -0.41
N VAL A 143 6.00 -16.88 -1.13
CA VAL A 143 7.14 -17.11 -2.03
C VAL A 143 8.32 -17.69 -1.28
N TRP A 144 8.65 -17.13 -0.12
CA TRP A 144 9.75 -17.60 0.72
C TRP A 144 9.54 -19.04 1.21
N ALA A 145 8.34 -19.36 1.72
CA ALA A 145 8.01 -20.69 2.22
C ALA A 145 8.06 -21.76 1.11
N TYR A 146 7.60 -21.42 -0.09
CA TYR A 146 7.56 -22.36 -1.22
C TYR A 146 8.89 -22.50 -1.96
N ALA A 147 9.82 -21.55 -1.80
CA ALA A 147 11.13 -21.61 -2.45
C ALA A 147 11.91 -22.90 -2.11
N GLY A 148 11.83 -23.36 -0.86
CA GLY A 148 12.48 -24.61 -0.43
C GLY A 148 11.90 -25.85 -1.13
N PHE A 149 10.58 -25.90 -1.30
CA PHE A 149 9.90 -26.97 -2.04
C PHE A 149 10.25 -26.96 -3.53
N LEU A 150 10.29 -25.79 -4.16
CA LEU A 150 10.72 -25.66 -5.56
C LEU A 150 12.17 -26.13 -5.73
N ASN A 151 13.04 -25.79 -4.77
CA ASN A 151 14.42 -26.29 -4.75
C ASN A 151 14.52 -27.81 -4.63
N PHE A 152 13.55 -28.48 -4.02
CA PHE A 152 13.51 -29.94 -3.95
C PHE A 152 13.05 -30.57 -5.27
N ILE A 153 12.07 -29.98 -5.96
CA ILE A 153 11.53 -30.50 -7.23
C ILE A 153 12.51 -30.33 -8.39
N PHE A 154 13.18 -29.18 -8.45
CA PHE A 154 13.96 -28.76 -9.62
C PHE A 154 15.47 -28.97 -9.47
N LYS A 155 15.93 -29.50 -8.33
CA LYS A 155 17.28 -30.06 -8.17
C LYS A 155 17.41 -31.38 -8.91
#